data_AF-A0A8H8S8C0-F1
#
_entry.id   AF-A0A8H8S8C0-F1
#
_cell.length_a   1.000
_cell.length_b   1.000
_cell.length_c   1.000
_cell.angle_alpha   90.00
_cell.angle_beta   90.00
_cell.angle_gamma   90.00
#
_symmetry.space_group_name_H-M   'P 1'
#
loop_
_entity.id
_entity.type
_entity.pdbx_description
1 polymer ?
#
loop_
_entity_poly.entity_id
_entity_poly.type
_entity_poly.pdbx_seq_one_letter_code
_entity_poly.pdbx_strand_id
1 'polypeptide(L)'
;MRREIFVTTGATADFRDLLANAVSDETLQALSDLSFTHLTIQGGKLGDYYQRIKPENTRGISIRFFDFNKNGLQQEMKACQAREGVSEEGLVVCHAGAGTILDAMRLGLPLVVVPNVSLLDNHQEELADELERQGYVVKSDTKDLAAAIKKATGMSRKAWGTSTNEKGGIAPIADKLVGYEEEVRGRLD
;
A
#
# COMPACT_ATOMS: atom_id res chain seq x y z
N MET A 1 0.27 4.74 -21.85
CA MET A 1 -0.30 5.66 -20.85
C MET A 1 0.45 5.44 -19.53
N ARG A 2 0.57 6.43 -18.63
CA ARG A 2 1.27 6.21 -17.35
C ARG A 2 0.37 5.42 -16.40
N ARG A 3 0.93 4.44 -15.70
CA ARG A 3 0.25 3.68 -14.65
C ARG A 3 1.22 3.44 -13.49
N GLU A 4 0.84 3.92 -12.31
CA GLU A 4 1.69 4.04 -11.13
C GLU A 4 1.33 2.99 -10.08
N ILE A 5 2.32 2.35 -9.48
CA ILE A 5 2.17 1.65 -8.20
C ILE A 5 3.00 2.37 -7.15
N PHE A 6 2.38 2.68 -6.01
CA PHE A 6 3.04 3.31 -4.88
C PHE A 6 3.14 2.34 -3.70
N VAL A 7 4.35 2.07 -3.24
CA VAL A 7 4.64 1.19 -2.09
C VAL A 7 5.19 2.01 -0.93
N THR A 8 4.63 1.87 0.26
CA THR A 8 5.17 2.49 1.49
C THR A 8 5.34 1.47 2.61
N THR A 9 6.58 1.37 3.11
CA THR A 9 6.92 0.55 4.28
C THR A 9 6.66 1.26 5.60
N GLY A 10 6.24 2.53 5.56
CA GLY A 10 6.02 3.34 6.75
C GLY A 10 7.21 4.16 7.20
N ALA A 11 6.99 4.87 8.31
CA ALA A 11 7.98 5.74 8.94
C ALA A 11 8.62 5.11 10.20
N THR A 12 7.93 4.16 10.84
CA THR A 12 8.22 3.75 12.22
C THR A 12 9.04 2.46 12.34
N ALA A 13 8.86 1.49 11.44
CA ALA A 13 9.56 0.21 11.49
C ALA A 13 10.19 -0.18 10.15
N ASP A 14 11.38 -0.76 10.21
CA ASP A 14 12.03 -1.36 9.04
C ASP A 14 11.21 -2.55 8.54
N PHE A 15 10.71 -2.48 7.30
CA PHE A 15 10.01 -3.59 6.65
C PHE A 15 10.75 -4.08 5.40
N ARG A 16 11.93 -4.67 5.64
CA ARG A 16 12.82 -5.15 4.57
C ARG A 16 12.16 -6.18 3.66
N ASP A 17 11.35 -7.07 4.23
CA ASP A 17 10.69 -8.12 3.47
C ASP A 17 9.69 -7.56 2.45
N LEU A 18 8.90 -6.54 2.84
CA LEU A 18 8.00 -5.86 1.90
C LEU A 18 8.81 -5.19 0.78
N LEU A 19 9.89 -4.49 1.12
CA LEU A 19 10.75 -3.83 0.14
C LEU A 19 11.41 -4.82 -0.82
N ALA A 20 11.93 -5.94 -0.32
CA ALA A 20 12.55 -6.99 -1.13
C ALA A 20 11.56 -7.62 -2.10
N ASN A 21 10.34 -7.93 -1.63
CA ASN A 21 9.31 -8.50 -2.49
C ASN A 21 8.76 -7.49 -3.49
N ALA A 22 8.64 -6.21 -3.14
CA ALA A 22 8.18 -5.15 -4.04
C ALA A 22 9.08 -4.97 -5.29
N VAL A 23 10.36 -5.34 -5.20
CA VAL A 23 11.31 -5.28 -6.33
C VAL A 23 11.76 -6.67 -6.80
N SER A 24 11.09 -7.73 -6.35
CA SER A 24 11.33 -9.09 -6.84
C SER A 24 11.01 -9.22 -8.33
N ASP A 25 11.68 -10.15 -9.01
CA ASP A 25 11.40 -10.42 -10.43
C ASP A 25 9.94 -10.83 -10.65
N GLU A 26 9.36 -11.59 -9.73
CA GLU A 26 7.94 -11.99 -9.78
C GLU A 26 6.99 -10.79 -9.72
N THR A 27 7.24 -9.86 -8.81
CA THR A 27 6.42 -8.64 -8.69
C THR A 27 6.62 -7.73 -9.90
N LEU A 28 7.86 -7.54 -10.35
CA LEU A 28 8.14 -6.73 -11.54
C LEU A 28 7.52 -7.34 -12.82
N GLN A 29 7.51 -8.66 -12.95
CA GLN A 29 6.81 -9.34 -14.04
C GLN A 29 5.30 -9.10 -13.95
N ALA A 30 4.70 -9.29 -12.77
CA ALA A 30 3.27 -9.03 -12.57
C ALA A 30 2.88 -7.57 -12.89
N LEU A 31 3.72 -6.61 -12.50
CA LEU A 31 3.53 -5.20 -12.82
C LEU A 31 3.60 -4.95 -14.33
N SER A 32 4.57 -5.54 -15.02
CA SER A 32 4.72 -5.45 -16.47
C SER A 32 3.50 -6.04 -17.20
N ASP A 33 3.04 -7.23 -16.78
CA ASP A 33 1.85 -7.91 -17.33
C ASP A 33 0.57 -7.07 -17.17
N LEU A 34 0.49 -6.32 -16.07
CA LEU A 34 -0.62 -5.41 -15.77
C LEU A 34 -0.43 -4.00 -16.36
N SER A 35 0.59 -3.80 -17.21
CA SER A 35 0.92 -2.52 -17.85
C SER A 35 1.25 -1.39 -16.87
N PHE A 36 1.71 -1.71 -15.65
CA PHE A 36 2.34 -0.72 -14.78
C PHE A 36 3.66 -0.26 -15.40
N THR A 37 3.93 1.03 -15.25
CA THR A 37 5.09 1.70 -15.89
C THR A 37 6.02 2.31 -14.86
N HIS A 38 5.51 2.59 -13.67
CA HIS A 38 6.22 3.29 -12.61
C HIS A 38 5.97 2.61 -11.27
N LEU A 39 7.04 2.32 -10.55
CA LEU A 39 7.04 1.83 -9.18
C LEU A 39 7.73 2.88 -8.32
N THR A 40 6.94 3.57 -7.49
CA THR A 40 7.44 4.51 -6.51
C THR A 40 7.43 3.87 -5.13
N ILE A 41 8.56 3.90 -4.42
CA ILE A 41 8.75 3.26 -3.13
C ILE A 41 9.20 4.30 -2.11
N GLN A 42 8.43 4.39 -1.02
CA GLN A 42 8.81 5.11 0.19
C GLN A 42 9.31 4.08 1.21
N GLY A 43 10.62 4.06 1.45
CA GLY A 43 11.28 3.07 2.32
C GLY A 43 12.04 3.66 3.51
N GLY A 44 12.02 4.99 3.67
CA GLY A 44 12.68 5.66 4.79
C GLY A 44 14.17 5.33 4.89
N LYS A 45 14.60 4.79 6.03
CA LYS A 45 16.01 4.45 6.33
C LYS A 45 16.53 3.23 5.55
N LEU A 46 15.68 2.55 4.78
CA LEU A 46 16.07 1.37 4.01
C LEU A 46 16.83 1.69 2.71
N GLY A 47 17.28 2.93 2.49
CA GLY A 47 18.00 3.34 1.28
C GLY A 47 19.23 2.49 0.97
N ASP A 48 20.09 2.24 1.96
CA ASP A 48 21.29 1.41 1.78
C ASP A 48 20.93 -0.06 1.49
N TYR A 49 19.83 -0.54 2.07
CA TYR A 49 19.34 -1.88 1.78
C TYR A 49 18.80 -1.96 0.35
N TYR A 50 17.99 -0.98 -0.08
CA TYR A 50 17.49 -0.89 -1.45
C TYR A 50 18.62 -0.90 -2.49
N GLN A 51 19.72 -0.18 -2.27
CA GLN A 51 20.86 -0.20 -3.21
C GLN A 51 21.46 -1.60 -3.40
N ARG A 52 21.40 -2.47 -2.37
CA ARG A 52 21.92 -3.84 -2.45
C ARG A 52 20.98 -4.81 -3.16
N ILE A 53 19.67 -4.53 -3.13
CA ILE A 53 18.63 -5.41 -3.72
C ILE A 53 18.02 -4.81 -4.99
N LYS A 54 18.61 -3.74 -5.52
CA LYS A 54 18.12 -3.07 -6.71
C LYS A 54 18.08 -4.08 -7.87
N PRO A 55 16.95 -4.21 -8.57
CA PRO A 55 16.82 -5.20 -9.64
C PRO A 55 17.71 -4.82 -10.83
N GLU A 56 18.41 -5.80 -11.39
CA GLU A 56 19.18 -5.63 -12.63
C GLU A 56 18.26 -5.49 -13.85
N ASN A 57 17.17 -6.25 -13.86
CA ASN A 57 16.13 -6.18 -14.88
C ASN A 57 14.84 -5.61 -14.29
N THR A 58 14.46 -4.40 -14.72
CA THR A 58 13.25 -3.75 -14.22
C THR A 58 11.99 -4.12 -15.00
N ARG A 59 12.06 -5.01 -16.00
CA ARG A 59 10.92 -5.41 -16.86
C ARG A 59 10.24 -4.21 -17.55
N GLY A 60 11.01 -3.15 -17.82
CA GLY A 60 10.53 -1.90 -18.43
C GLY A 60 9.90 -0.90 -17.44
N ILE A 61 9.94 -1.19 -16.13
CA ILE A 61 9.36 -0.34 -15.09
C ILE A 61 10.39 0.70 -14.64
N SER A 62 9.94 1.94 -14.53
CA SER A 62 10.70 3.03 -13.90
C SER A 62 10.58 2.94 -12.38
N ILE A 63 11.68 2.71 -11.67
CA ILE A 63 11.67 2.53 -10.21
C ILE A 63 12.26 3.77 -9.53
N ARG A 64 11.49 4.40 -8.65
CA ARG A 64 11.91 5.51 -7.80
C ARG A 64 11.85 5.07 -6.34
N PHE A 65 12.94 5.28 -5.61
CA PHE A 65 12.99 5.11 -4.16
C PHE A 65 13.21 6.46 -3.49
N PHE A 66 12.55 6.71 -2.35
CA PHE A 66 12.83 7.85 -1.49
C PHE A 66 12.65 7.51 -0.01
N ASP A 67 13.21 8.39 0.83
CA ASP A 67 13.21 8.31 2.28
C ASP A 67 11.89 8.85 2.86
N PHE A 68 11.93 9.70 3.88
CA PHE A 68 10.73 10.29 4.49
C PHE A 68 10.35 11.61 3.81
N ASN A 69 9.11 11.72 3.34
CA ASN A 69 8.57 12.97 2.83
C ASN A 69 7.85 13.75 3.94
N LYS A 70 8.47 14.84 4.40
CA LYS A 70 7.89 15.74 5.44
C LYS A 70 6.57 16.38 5.02
N ASN A 71 6.28 16.46 3.73
CA ASN A 71 5.04 17.00 3.20
C ASN A 71 3.92 15.93 3.09
N GLY A 72 4.16 14.71 3.59
CA GLY A 72 3.24 13.58 3.48
C GLY A 72 3.36 12.81 2.16
N LEU A 73 2.49 11.82 1.96
CA LEU A 73 2.51 10.90 0.80
C LEU A 73 1.40 11.19 -0.22
N GLN A 74 0.73 12.33 -0.08
CA GLN A 74 -0.46 12.65 -0.89
C GLN A 74 -0.13 12.79 -2.37
N GLN A 75 1.05 13.30 -2.73
CA GLN A 75 1.44 13.48 -4.12
C GLN A 75 1.61 12.12 -4.81
N GLU A 76 2.27 11.19 -4.14
CA GLU A 76 2.54 9.83 -4.61
C GLU A 76 1.23 9.04 -4.75
N MET A 77 0.33 9.13 -3.77
CA MET A 77 -0.99 8.51 -3.89
C MET A 77 -1.83 9.13 -5.02
N LYS A 78 -1.84 10.47 -5.14
CA LYS A 78 -2.55 11.14 -6.25
C LYS A 78 -1.99 10.78 -7.63
N ALA A 79 -0.72 10.39 -7.72
CA ALA A 79 -0.14 9.89 -8.98
C ALA A 79 -0.71 8.53 -9.41
N CYS A 80 -1.31 7.78 -8.47
CA CYS A 80 -2.02 6.53 -8.75
C CYS A 80 -3.47 6.76 -9.21
N GLN A 81 -3.99 7.99 -9.19
CA GLN A 81 -5.35 8.24 -9.68
C GLN A 81 -5.39 8.25 -11.21
N ALA A 82 -6.45 7.70 -11.77
CA ALA A 82 -6.74 7.84 -13.19
C ALA A 82 -6.98 9.31 -13.54
N ARG A 83 -6.37 9.77 -14.63
CA ARG A 83 -6.53 11.11 -15.18
C ARG A 83 -6.66 11.00 -16.68
N GLU A 84 -7.78 11.48 -17.21
CA GLU A 84 -8.10 11.37 -18.63
C GLU A 84 -6.96 11.90 -19.50
N GLY A 85 -6.51 11.07 -20.44
CA GLY A 85 -5.39 11.38 -21.34
C GLY A 85 -3.99 11.41 -20.70
N VAL A 86 -3.87 11.19 -19.39
CA VAL A 86 -2.59 11.32 -18.65
C VAL A 86 -2.18 10.00 -17.99
N SER A 87 -3.05 9.40 -17.19
CA SER A 87 -2.74 8.20 -16.41
C SER A 87 -3.93 7.25 -16.25
N GLU A 88 -3.63 5.96 -16.23
CA GLU A 88 -4.59 4.91 -15.84
C GLU A 88 -4.65 4.79 -14.31
N GLU A 89 -5.67 4.09 -13.83
CA GLU A 89 -5.78 3.75 -12.40
C GLU A 89 -4.60 2.89 -11.95
N GLY A 90 -3.84 3.46 -11.02
CA GLY A 90 -2.72 2.84 -10.34
C GLY A 90 -3.16 2.06 -9.10
N LEU A 91 -2.21 1.78 -8.21
CA LEU A 91 -2.45 0.99 -6.99
C LEU A 91 -1.52 1.43 -5.86
N VAL A 92 -2.00 1.33 -4.62
CA VAL A 92 -1.20 1.58 -3.41
C VAL A 92 -0.95 0.26 -2.67
N VAL A 93 0.27 0.05 -2.18
CA VAL A 93 0.65 -1.03 -1.27
C VAL A 93 1.18 -0.41 0.02
N CYS A 94 0.67 -0.82 1.18
CA CYS A 94 1.12 -0.28 2.45
C CYS A 94 1.20 -1.30 3.59
N HIS A 95 2.07 -1.00 4.55
CA HIS A 95 2.26 -1.77 5.78
C HIS A 95 1.18 -1.53 6.86
N ALA A 96 -0.11 -1.71 6.56
CA ALA A 96 -1.20 -1.51 7.52
C ALA A 96 -1.20 -0.16 8.30
N GLY A 97 -0.49 0.87 7.80
CA GLY A 97 -0.44 2.19 8.43
C GLY A 97 -1.78 2.93 8.25
N ALA A 98 -2.42 3.31 9.35
CA ALA A 98 -3.79 3.79 9.34
C ALA A 98 -4.01 5.04 8.48
N GLY A 99 -3.16 6.06 8.59
CA GLY A 99 -3.24 7.28 7.79
C GLY A 99 -3.08 7.00 6.30
N THR A 100 -2.22 6.05 5.93
CA THR A 100 -2.02 5.65 4.53
C THR A 100 -3.24 4.93 3.98
N ILE A 101 -3.83 4.02 4.77
CA ILE A 101 -5.08 3.32 4.41
C ILE A 101 -6.20 4.34 4.20
N LEU A 102 -6.42 5.23 5.16
CA LEU A 102 -7.48 6.24 5.10
C LEU A 102 -7.34 7.16 3.89
N ASP A 103 -6.13 7.63 3.60
CA ASP A 103 -5.88 8.53 2.47
C ASP A 103 -6.09 7.81 1.13
N ALA A 104 -5.61 6.57 0.98
CA ALA A 104 -5.84 5.78 -0.22
C ALA A 104 -7.35 5.48 -0.44
N MET A 105 -8.09 5.16 0.63
CA MET A 105 -9.53 4.93 0.55
C MET A 105 -10.30 6.22 0.18
N ARG A 106 -9.93 7.38 0.74
CA ARG A 106 -10.53 8.68 0.40
C ARG A 106 -10.28 9.08 -1.05
N LEU A 107 -9.09 8.77 -1.57
CA LEU A 107 -8.76 8.96 -2.99
C LEU A 107 -9.44 7.91 -3.89
N GLY A 108 -10.10 6.93 -3.28
CA GLY A 108 -10.76 5.83 -3.94
C GLY A 108 -9.78 5.01 -4.75
N LEU A 109 -8.57 4.70 -4.26
CA LEU A 109 -7.56 3.93 -4.98
C LEU A 109 -7.66 2.43 -4.66
N PRO A 110 -7.27 1.53 -5.59
CA PRO A 110 -6.95 0.14 -5.24
C PRO A 110 -5.87 0.09 -4.16
N LEU A 111 -6.08 -0.75 -3.15
CA LEU A 111 -5.19 -0.85 -1.99
C LEU A 111 -4.88 -2.31 -1.64
N VAL A 112 -3.60 -2.61 -1.53
CA VAL A 112 -3.07 -3.84 -0.93
C VAL A 112 -2.50 -3.51 0.44
N VAL A 113 -2.96 -4.20 1.47
CA VAL A 113 -2.47 -4.06 2.85
C VAL A 113 -1.60 -5.28 3.18
N VAL A 114 -0.36 -5.02 3.55
CA VAL A 114 0.62 -6.04 3.95
C VAL A 114 0.92 -5.86 5.44
N PRO A 115 0.26 -6.59 6.35
CA PRO A 115 0.53 -6.48 7.78
C PRO A 115 1.96 -6.92 8.09
N ASN A 116 2.64 -6.20 8.98
CA ASN A 116 3.94 -6.61 9.49
C ASN A 116 3.76 -7.52 10.71
N VAL A 117 3.58 -8.82 10.45
CA VAL A 117 3.39 -9.86 11.48
C VAL A 117 4.62 -10.07 12.39
N SER A 118 5.77 -9.47 12.05
CA SER A 118 6.96 -9.52 12.90
C SER A 118 6.91 -8.52 14.05
N LEU A 119 5.99 -7.55 14.01
CA LEU A 119 5.68 -6.68 15.13
C LEU A 119 4.65 -7.38 16.02
N LEU A 120 4.92 -7.43 17.32
CA LEU A 120 4.37 -8.36 18.33
C LEU A 120 2.84 -8.39 18.54
N ASP A 121 2.04 -7.65 17.77
CA ASP A 121 0.59 -7.65 17.92
C ASP A 121 -0.12 -7.99 16.61
N ASN A 122 -0.96 -9.02 16.68
CA ASN A 122 -1.84 -9.46 15.58
C ASN A 122 -2.88 -8.40 15.16
N HIS A 123 -2.92 -7.23 15.81
CA HIS A 123 -3.86 -6.16 15.49
C HIS A 123 -3.72 -5.63 14.06
N GLN A 124 -2.51 -5.62 13.49
CA GLN A 124 -2.32 -5.29 12.07
C GLN A 124 -3.04 -6.28 11.15
N GLU A 125 -2.96 -7.56 11.51
CA GLU A 125 -3.60 -8.63 10.78
C GLU A 125 -5.12 -8.55 10.93
N GLU A 126 -5.63 -8.37 12.15
CA GLU A 126 -7.07 -8.20 12.43
C GLU A 126 -7.67 -6.96 11.73
N LEU A 127 -6.90 -5.90 11.58
CA LEU A 127 -7.30 -4.71 10.84
C LEU A 127 -7.34 -4.99 9.33
N ALA A 128 -6.31 -5.62 8.78
CA ALA A 128 -6.26 -6.00 7.37
C ALA A 128 -7.38 -6.98 7.00
N ASP A 129 -7.64 -7.99 7.86
CA ASP A 129 -8.70 -8.96 7.71
C ASP A 129 -10.08 -8.30 7.68
N GLU A 130 -10.34 -7.36 8.61
CA GLU A 130 -11.63 -6.66 8.65
C GLU A 130 -11.83 -5.76 7.43
N LEU A 131 -10.78 -5.07 6.96
CA LEU A 131 -10.84 -4.24 5.76
C LEU A 131 -11.07 -5.05 4.49
N GLU A 132 -10.42 -6.22 4.38
CA GLU A 132 -10.63 -7.14 3.25
C GLU A 132 -12.04 -7.74 3.30
N ARG A 133 -12.49 -8.20 4.48
CA ARG A 133 -13.85 -8.74 4.68
C ARG A 133 -14.93 -7.76 4.27
N GLN A 134 -14.71 -6.46 4.50
CA GLN A 134 -15.65 -5.42 4.11
C GLN A 134 -15.54 -5.01 2.62
N GLY A 135 -14.51 -5.46 1.90
CA GLY A 135 -14.33 -5.23 0.46
C GLY A 135 -13.66 -3.90 0.13
N TYR A 136 -12.85 -3.35 1.04
CA TYR A 136 -12.12 -2.11 0.82
C TYR A 136 -10.69 -2.33 0.32
N VAL A 137 -10.04 -3.41 0.75
CA VAL A 137 -8.63 -3.69 0.46
C VAL A 137 -8.45 -5.16 0.07
N VAL A 138 -7.29 -5.48 -0.48
CA VAL A 138 -6.79 -6.86 -0.55
C VAL A 138 -5.71 -7.03 0.51
N LYS A 139 -5.87 -8.02 1.40
CA LYS A 139 -4.79 -8.40 2.32
C LYS A 139 -3.77 -9.25 1.56
N SER A 140 -2.49 -9.09 1.89
CA SER A 140 -1.41 -9.89 1.34
C SER A 140 -0.33 -10.14 2.37
N ASP A 141 0.33 -11.28 2.28
CA ASP A 141 1.66 -11.45 2.84
C ASP A 141 2.73 -10.87 1.90
N THR A 142 3.95 -10.68 2.42
CA THR A 142 5.06 -10.15 1.60
C THR A 142 5.38 -11.06 0.42
N LYS A 143 5.25 -12.38 0.58
CA LYS A 143 5.56 -13.38 -0.45
C LYS A 143 4.50 -13.48 -1.55
N ASP A 144 3.24 -13.19 -1.23
CA ASP A 144 2.12 -13.29 -2.18
C ASP A 144 1.79 -11.94 -2.84
N LEU A 145 2.68 -10.96 -2.71
CA LEU A 145 2.45 -9.58 -3.14
C LEU A 145 2.07 -9.49 -4.63
N ALA A 146 2.72 -10.26 -5.51
CA ALA A 146 2.41 -10.28 -6.93
C ALA A 146 0.98 -10.74 -7.22
N ALA A 147 0.50 -11.77 -6.50
CA ALA A 147 -0.87 -12.27 -6.63
C ALA A 147 -1.89 -11.27 -6.07
N ALA A 148 -1.57 -10.63 -4.95
CA ALA A 148 -2.42 -9.59 -4.36
C ALA A 148 -2.55 -8.36 -5.26
N ILE A 149 -1.48 -7.91 -5.91
CA ILE A 149 -1.51 -6.81 -6.89
C ILE A 149 -2.45 -7.16 -8.05
N LYS A 150 -2.37 -8.39 -8.58
CA LYS A 150 -3.27 -8.87 -9.65
C LYS A 150 -4.73 -8.86 -9.18
N LYS A 151 -5.01 -9.38 -7.98
CA LYS A 151 -6.36 -9.40 -7.38
C LYS A 151 -6.91 -7.99 -7.19
N ALA A 152 -6.13 -7.09 -6.58
CA ALA A 152 -6.54 -5.73 -6.29
C ALA A 152 -6.79 -4.88 -7.54
N THR A 153 -6.03 -5.13 -8.62
CA THR A 153 -6.20 -4.43 -9.91
C THR A 153 -7.54 -4.79 -10.60
N GLY A 154 -8.04 -6.02 -10.39
CA GLY A 154 -9.31 -6.49 -10.98
C GLY A 154 -10.52 -6.38 -10.06
N MET A 155 -10.36 -5.93 -8.82
CA MET A 155 -11.42 -5.93 -7.81
C MET A 155 -12.29 -4.67 -7.89
N SER A 156 -13.62 -4.84 -7.88
CA SER A 156 -14.56 -3.75 -7.59
C SER A 156 -14.55 -3.46 -6.09
N ARG A 157 -14.12 -2.25 -5.71
CA ARG A 157 -14.00 -1.81 -4.30
C ARG A 157 -15.18 -0.95 -3.86
N LYS A 158 -15.55 -1.02 -2.58
CA LYS A 158 -16.54 -0.10 -2.01
C LYS A 158 -15.97 1.32 -1.94
N ALA A 159 -16.75 2.31 -2.39
CA ALA A 159 -16.36 3.71 -2.32
C ALA A 159 -16.44 4.23 -0.87
N TRP A 160 -15.43 5.00 -0.48
CA TRP A 160 -15.43 5.73 0.78
C TRP A 160 -16.61 6.72 0.82
N GLY A 161 -17.47 6.59 1.83
CA GLY A 161 -18.63 7.46 2.10
C GLY A 161 -20.01 6.89 1.77
N THR A 162 -20.11 5.66 1.24
CA THR A 162 -21.39 5.11 0.73
C THR A 162 -22.28 4.38 1.75
N SER A 163 -21.86 4.24 3.01
CA SER A 163 -22.69 3.64 4.08
C SER A 163 -23.06 4.70 5.10
N THR A 164 -24.26 5.30 4.94
CA THR A 164 -24.79 6.31 5.87
C THR A 164 -25.82 5.77 6.86
N ASN A 165 -26.20 4.49 6.84
CA ASN A 165 -27.15 3.94 7.81
C ASN A 165 -27.08 2.42 7.86
N GLU A 166 -26.19 1.86 8.68
CA GLU A 166 -26.30 0.56 9.35
C GLU A 166 -25.00 0.26 10.12
N LYS A 167 -25.05 -0.65 11.09
CA LYS A 167 -23.99 -1.00 12.04
C LYS A 167 -22.66 -1.52 11.44
N GLY A 168 -22.44 -1.35 10.13
CA GLY A 168 -21.22 -1.67 9.37
C GLY A 168 -20.69 -0.49 8.54
N GLY A 169 -20.92 0.75 9.02
CA GLY A 169 -20.44 1.97 8.37
C GLY A 169 -18.93 2.19 8.50
N ILE A 170 -18.45 3.28 7.92
CA ILE A 170 -17.02 3.64 7.86
C ILE A 170 -16.49 4.16 9.20
N ALA A 171 -17.37 4.73 10.05
CA ALA A 171 -16.97 5.27 11.35
C ALA A 171 -16.28 4.23 12.25
N PRO A 172 -16.85 3.02 12.48
CA PRO A 172 -16.14 1.96 13.22
C PRO A 172 -14.76 1.59 12.65
N ILE A 173 -14.59 1.66 11.32
CA ILE A 173 -13.32 1.35 10.67
C ILE A 173 -12.33 2.48 10.89
N ALA A 174 -12.77 3.73 10.74
CA ALA A 174 -11.95 4.91 11.00
C ALA A 174 -11.53 4.95 12.48
N ASP A 175 -12.44 4.65 13.41
CA ASP A 175 -12.14 4.58 14.84
C ASP A 175 -11.13 3.46 15.14
N LYS A 176 -11.28 2.27 14.52
CA LYS A 176 -10.32 1.17 14.65
C LYS A 176 -8.93 1.54 14.10
N LEU A 177 -8.90 2.25 12.97
CA LEU A 177 -7.67 2.76 12.35
C LEU A 177 -6.97 3.81 13.22
N VAL A 178 -7.73 4.77 13.75
CA VAL A 178 -7.19 5.83 14.64
C VAL A 178 -6.68 5.22 15.94
N GLY A 179 -7.44 4.34 16.58
CA GLY A 179 -7.02 3.66 17.81
C GLY A 179 -5.75 2.84 17.61
N TYR A 180 -5.63 2.15 16.47
CA TYR A 180 -4.40 1.44 16.10
C TYR A 180 -3.19 2.38 16.00
N GLU A 181 -3.33 3.55 15.38
CA GLU A 181 -2.23 4.51 15.25
C GLU A 181 -1.77 5.07 16.60
N GLU A 182 -2.70 5.33 17.53
CA GLU A 182 -2.39 5.79 18.89
C GLU A 182 -1.63 4.71 19.69
N GLU A 183 -2.05 3.45 19.60
CA GLU A 183 -1.37 2.33 20.25
C GLU A 183 0.05 2.11 19.75
N VAL A 184 0.26 2.17 18.43
CA VAL A 184 1.59 2.02 17.82
C VAL A 184 2.52 3.16 18.25
N ARG A 185 2.02 4.41 18.28
CA ARG A 185 2.83 5.55 18.74
C ARG A 185 3.20 5.42 20.21
N GLY A 186 2.24 5.07 21.08
CA GLY A 186 2.48 4.93 22.52
C GLY A 186 3.44 3.79 22.91
N ARG A 187 3.80 2.87 22.00
CA ARG A 187 4.76 1.79 22.23
C ARG A 187 6.16 2.08 21.68
N LEU A 188 6.30 3.11 20.83
CA LEU A 188 7.56 3.52 20.22
C LEU A 188 8.20 4.74 20.91
N ASP A 189 7.43 5.41 21.79
CA ASP A 189 7.87 6.47 22.71
C ASP A 189 8.35 5.87 24.05
#